data_AF-A0A395UYU6-F1
#
_entry.id   AF-A0A395UYU6-F1
#
_cell.length_a   1.000
_cell.length_b   1.000
_cell.length_c   1.000
_cell.angle_alpha   90.00
_cell.angle_beta   90.00
_cell.angle_gamma   90.00
#
_symmetry.space_group_name_H-M   'P 1'
#
loop_
_entity.id
_entity.type
_entity.pdbx_description
1 polymer ?
#
loop_
_entity_poly.entity_id
_entity_poly.type
_entity_poly.pdbx_seq_one_letter_code
_entity_poly.pdbx_strand_id
1 'polypeptide(L)'
;MSEVIVRERYLKNGKKVYEYCFELAHEGGKRRRRTKSGFATKREARAAGRQALYEYENVGEVVVDNNISYSDFLDFWIEYDCKNTCKEQTIKGYEKKLNYILNQSWEHTE
;
A
#
# COMPACT_ATOMS: atom_id res chain seq x y z
N MET A 1 -12.93 -15.82 1.56
CA MET A 1 -12.44 -14.59 2.19
C MET A 1 -12.48 -14.79 3.69
N SER A 2 -11.36 -14.59 4.39
CA SER A 2 -11.34 -14.67 5.86
C SER A 2 -12.03 -13.45 6.44
N GLU A 3 -13.03 -13.64 7.30
CA GLU A 3 -13.74 -12.52 7.92
C GLU A 3 -12.95 -11.95 9.11
N VAL A 4 -12.92 -10.61 9.21
CA VAL A 4 -12.36 -9.89 10.36
C VAL A 4 -13.35 -9.92 11.52
N ILE A 5 -13.01 -10.65 12.58
CA ILE A 5 -13.80 -10.76 13.81
C ILE A 5 -13.32 -9.70 14.80
N VAL A 6 -14.25 -8.92 15.38
CA VAL A 6 -13.95 -7.95 16.44
C VAL A 6 -14.41 -8.49 17.78
N ARG A 7 -13.51 -8.47 18.77
CA ARG A 7 -13.78 -8.91 20.15
C ARG A 7 -13.59 -7.75 21.13
N GLU A 8 -14.34 -7.80 22.22
CA GLU A 8 -14.17 -6.88 23.33
C GLU A 8 -13.17 -7.49 24.31
N ARG A 9 -12.20 -6.70 24.76
CA ARG A 9 -11.25 -7.06 25.83
C ARG A 9 -11.28 -6.01 26.92
N TYR A 10 -10.96 -6.44 28.13
CA TYR A 10 -10.78 -5.56 29.28
C TYR A 10 -9.31 -5.60 29.67
N LEU A 11 -8.68 -4.44 29.75
CA LEU A 11 -7.32 -4.32 30.26
C LEU A 11 -7.31 -4.57 31.78
N LYS A 12 -6.13 -4.82 32.35
CA LYS A 12 -5.96 -5.02 33.80
C LYS A 12 -6.46 -3.85 34.65
N ASN A 13 -6.52 -2.65 34.06
CA ASN A 13 -7.05 -1.43 34.68
C ASN A 13 -8.58 -1.26 34.50
N GLY A 14 -9.29 -2.28 34.00
CA GLY A 14 -10.74 -2.25 33.77
C GLY A 14 -11.18 -1.50 32.51
N LYS A 15 -10.26 -0.86 31.77
CA LYS A 15 -10.61 -0.14 30.54
C LYS A 15 -11.03 -1.11 29.44
N LYS A 16 -12.21 -0.87 28.87
CA LYS A 16 -12.72 -1.58 27.69
C LYS A 16 -11.90 -1.19 26.46
N VAL A 17 -11.39 -2.19 25.75
CA VAL A 17 -10.68 -2.05 24.48
C VAL A 17 -11.21 -3.07 23.48
N TYR A 18 -10.97 -2.83 22.21
CA TYR A 18 -11.36 -3.72 21.14
C TYR A 18 -10.13 -4.38 20.52
N GLU A 19 -10.35 -5.58 20.00
CA GLU A 19 -9.37 -6.42 19.32
C GLU A 19 -9.94 -6.87 17.99
N TYR A 20 -9.12 -6.88 16.93
CA TYR A 20 -9.45 -7.62 15.72
C TYR A 20 -8.72 -8.97 15.71
N CYS A 21 -9.35 -9.97 15.08
CA CYS A 21 -8.79 -11.28 14.83
C CYS A 21 -9.23 -11.78 13.44
N PHE A 22 -8.31 -12.30 12.65
CA PHE A 22 -8.63 -13.02 11.41
C PHE A 22 -7.72 -14.24 11.25
N GLU A 23 -8.21 -15.23 10.49
CA GLU A 23 -7.46 -16.44 10.16
C GLU A 23 -6.50 -16.18 9.00
N LEU A 24 -5.29 -16.72 9.10
CA LEU A 24 -4.31 -16.78 8.03
C LEU A 24 -4.42 -18.13 7.30
N ALA A 25 -3.81 -18.23 6.11
CA ALA A 25 -3.63 -19.51 5.44
C ALA A 25 -2.87 -20.51 6.32
N HIS A 26 -3.17 -21.80 6.16
CA HIS A 26 -2.51 -22.86 6.91
C HIS A 26 -1.09 -23.08 6.37
N GLU A 27 -0.09 -22.77 7.20
CA GLU A 27 1.30 -23.10 6.95
C GLU A 27 1.67 -24.30 7.84
N GLY A 28 1.95 -25.45 7.24
CA GLY A 28 2.40 -26.65 7.98
C GLY A 28 1.32 -27.33 8.84
N GLY A 29 0.04 -27.25 8.42
CA GLY A 29 -1.06 -27.98 9.06
C GLY A 29 -1.54 -27.42 10.41
N LYS A 30 -0.94 -26.33 10.90
CA LYS A 30 -1.38 -25.63 12.12
C LYS A 30 -2.16 -24.36 11.77
N ARG A 31 -3.26 -24.12 12.50
CA ARG A 31 -4.04 -22.89 12.41
C ARG A 31 -3.20 -21.70 12.87
N ARG A 32 -3.11 -20.65 12.05
CA ARG A 32 -2.47 -19.37 12.40
C ARG A 32 -3.50 -18.25 12.37
N ARG A 33 -3.48 -17.39 13.38
CA ARG A 33 -4.34 -16.21 13.50
C ARG A 33 -3.49 -14.96 13.64
N ARG A 34 -3.93 -13.86 13.02
CA ARG A 34 -3.45 -12.51 13.37
C ARG A 34 -4.43 -11.88 14.32
N THR A 35 -3.89 -11.27 15.38
CA THR A 35 -4.66 -10.60 16.42
C THR A 35 -3.96 -9.32 16.86
N LYS A 36 -4.70 -8.22 16.99
CA LYS A 36 -4.18 -6.98 17.58
C LYS A 36 -5.28 -6.31 18.41
N SER A 37 -4.93 -5.88 19.62
CA SER A 37 -5.83 -5.18 20.55
C SER A 37 -5.28 -3.82 20.94
N GLY A 38 -6.15 -3.00 21.54
CA GLY A 38 -5.82 -1.66 22.02
C GLY A 38 -6.66 -0.56 21.39
N PHE A 39 -7.62 -0.92 20.54
CA PHE A 39 -8.50 0.04 19.88
C PHE A 39 -9.56 0.57 20.84
N ALA A 40 -9.87 1.86 20.72
CA ALA A 40 -10.85 2.51 21.59
C ALA A 40 -12.28 2.21 21.15
N THR A 41 -12.50 1.93 19.85
CA THR A 41 -13.84 1.65 19.30
C THR A 41 -13.91 0.38 18.45
N LYS A 42 -15.10 -0.24 18.36
CA LYS A 42 -15.34 -1.39 17.45
C LYS A 42 -15.05 -1.04 15.99
N ARG A 43 -15.40 0.19 15.58
CA ARG A 43 -15.21 0.68 14.21
C ARG A 43 -13.73 0.75 13.86
N GLU A 44 -12.93 1.30 14.75
CA GLU A 44 -11.48 1.41 14.61
C GLU A 44 -10.83 0.03 14.54
N ALA A 45 -11.18 -0.90 15.45
CA ALA A 45 -10.69 -2.27 15.40
C ALA A 45 -11.05 -2.98 14.08
N ARG A 46 -12.28 -2.79 13.59
CA ARG A 46 -12.72 -3.36 12.30
C ARG A 46 -11.96 -2.75 11.14
N ALA A 47 -11.75 -1.43 11.12
CA ALA A 47 -11.00 -0.75 10.07
C ALA A 47 -9.54 -1.24 10.02
N ALA A 48 -8.87 -1.27 11.17
CA ALA A 48 -7.50 -1.78 11.29
C ALA A 48 -7.39 -3.27 10.92
N GLY A 49 -8.38 -4.08 11.28
CA GLY A 49 -8.41 -5.49 10.91
C GLY A 49 -8.63 -5.71 9.41
N ARG A 50 -9.47 -4.89 8.75
CA ARG A 50 -9.62 -4.92 7.29
C ARG A 50 -8.35 -4.51 6.57
N GLN A 51 -7.68 -3.46 7.04
CA GLN A 51 -6.39 -3.04 6.49
C GLN A 51 -5.34 -4.15 6.62
N ALA A 52 -5.22 -4.77 7.78
CA ALA A 52 -4.29 -5.87 8.01
C ALA A 52 -4.63 -7.14 7.19
N LEU A 53 -5.92 -7.39 6.92
CA LEU A 53 -6.35 -8.46 6.03
C LEU A 53 -5.99 -8.15 4.57
N TYR A 54 -6.26 -6.93 4.10
CA TYR A 54 -5.89 -6.46 2.77
C TYR A 54 -4.37 -6.56 2.55
N GLU A 55 -3.57 -6.09 3.52
CA GLU A 55 -2.12 -6.25 3.49
C GLU A 55 -1.72 -7.72 3.37
N TYR A 56 -2.36 -8.61 4.13
CA TYR A 56 -2.07 -10.05 4.06
C TYR A 56 -2.46 -10.67 2.71
N GLU A 57 -3.64 -10.35 2.19
CA GLU A 57 -4.13 -10.86 0.90
C GLU A 57 -3.27 -10.38 -0.27
N ASN A 58 -2.74 -9.16 -0.17
CA ASN A 58 -1.93 -8.53 -1.20
C ASN A 58 -0.41 -8.60 -0.91
N VAL A 59 0.02 -9.34 0.11
CA VAL A 59 1.45 -9.61 0.32
C VAL A 59 1.96 -10.41 -0.88
N GLY A 60 2.83 -9.78 -1.68
CA GLY A 60 3.39 -10.35 -2.91
C GLY A 60 2.73 -9.84 -4.19
N GLU A 61 1.59 -9.15 -4.08
CA GLU A 61 1.10 -8.32 -5.18
C GLU A 61 1.85 -6.99 -5.12
N VAL A 62 2.44 -6.57 -6.24
CA VAL A 62 2.95 -5.21 -6.37
C VAL A 62 1.74 -4.32 -6.19
N VAL A 63 1.58 -3.72 -5.01
CA VAL A 63 0.62 -2.63 -4.81
C VAL A 63 1.11 -1.52 -5.73
N VAL A 64 0.63 -1.53 -6.97
CA VAL A 64 0.81 -0.43 -7.89
C VAL A 64 0.02 0.69 -7.23
N ASP A 65 0.74 1.59 -6.57
CA ASP A 65 0.15 2.79 -6.04
C ASP A 65 -0.41 3.56 -7.23
N ASN A 66 -1.71 3.42 -7.49
CA ASN A 66 -2.38 4.06 -8.63
C ASN A 66 -2.52 5.58 -8.45
N ASN A 67 -1.93 6.14 -7.38
CA ASN A 67 -1.81 7.56 -7.12
C ASN A 67 -0.47 8.17 -7.56
N ILE A 68 0.35 7.47 -8.36
CA ILE A 68 1.52 8.14 -8.95
C ILE A 68 1.05 9.26 -9.89
N SER A 69 1.63 10.46 -9.74
CA SER A 69 1.45 11.52 -10.72
C SER A 69 2.01 11.08 -12.06
N TYR A 70 1.49 11.63 -13.16
CA TYR A 70 2.05 11.39 -14.49
C TYR A 70 3.53 11.77 -14.57
N SER A 71 3.95 12.81 -13.83
CA SER A 71 5.37 13.16 -13.68
C SER A 71 6.17 12.03 -13.03
N ASP A 72 5.69 11.53 -11.91
CA ASP A 72 6.39 10.53 -11.10
C ASP A 72 6.53 9.21 -11.87
N PHE A 73 5.49 8.84 -12.64
CA PHE A 73 5.54 7.70 -13.55
C PHE A 73 6.67 7.81 -14.58
N LEU A 74 6.83 8.98 -15.19
CA LEU A 74 7.85 9.21 -16.22
C LEU A 74 9.27 9.14 -15.65
N ASP A 75 9.46 9.65 -14.43
CA ASP A 75 10.74 9.55 -13.71
C ASP A 75 11.08 8.10 -13.39
N PHE A 76 10.10 7.33 -12.90
CA PHE A 76 10.27 5.88 -12.67
C PHE A 76 10.63 5.14 -13.97
N TRP A 77 9.97 5.45 -15.08
CA TRP A 77 10.26 4.82 -16.37
C TRP A 77 11.68 5.12 -16.87
N ILE A 78 12.17 6.36 -16.70
CA ILE A 78 13.56 6.68 -17.03
C ILE A 78 14.53 5.91 -16.15
N GLU A 79 14.27 5.86 -14.84
CA GLU A 79 15.21 5.29 -13.88
C GLU A 79 15.30 3.75 -13.97
N TYR A 80 14.18 3.05 -14.09
CA TYR A 80 14.14 1.60 -14.00
C TYR A 80 14.23 0.90 -15.37
N ASP A 81 13.67 1.48 -16.44
CA ASP A 81 13.67 0.87 -17.77
C ASP A 81 14.72 1.48 -18.70
N CYS A 82 14.73 2.80 -18.85
CA CYS A 82 15.61 3.47 -19.82
C CYS A 82 17.08 3.38 -19.43
N LYS A 83 17.45 3.54 -18.16
CA LYS A 83 18.86 3.41 -17.72
C LYS A 83 19.42 2.01 -17.91
N ASN A 84 18.57 0.98 -17.84
CA ASN A 84 19.00 -0.41 -18.01
C ASN A 84 19.10 -0.83 -19.48
N THR A 85 18.33 -0.20 -20.37
CA THR A 85 18.20 -0.65 -21.78
C THR A 85 18.84 0.32 -22.78
N CYS A 86 18.82 1.62 -22.50
CA CYS A 86 19.19 2.66 -23.44
C CYS A 86 20.60 3.21 -23.18
N LYS A 87 21.23 3.74 -24.25
CA LYS A 87 22.49 4.47 -24.13
C LYS A 87 22.26 5.85 -23.51
N GLU A 88 23.26 6.37 -22.83
CA GLU A 88 23.22 7.66 -22.12
C GLU A 88 22.72 8.83 -23.00
N GLN A 89 23.12 8.86 -24.28
CA GLN A 89 22.69 9.90 -25.21
C GLN A 89 21.17 9.87 -25.49
N THR A 90 20.59 8.68 -25.52
CA THR A 90 19.14 8.49 -25.71
C THR A 90 18.38 8.93 -24.47
N ILE A 91 18.90 8.60 -23.28
CA ILE A 91 18.32 8.99 -21.99
C ILE A 91 18.27 10.52 -21.87
N LYS A 92 19.37 11.21 -22.15
CA LYS A 92 19.43 12.69 -22.16
C LYS A 92 18.42 13.32 -23.12
N GLY A 93 18.18 12.66 -24.26
CA GLY A 93 17.15 13.07 -25.22
C GLY A 93 15.74 12.94 -24.66
N TYR A 94 15.45 11.84 -23.96
CA TYR A 94 14.17 11.63 -23.29
C TYR A 94 13.95 12.63 -22.17
N GLU A 95 14.91 12.81 -21.26
CA GLU A 95 14.83 13.81 -20.17
C GLU A 95 14.49 15.20 -20.71
N LYS A 96 15.18 15.64 -21.77
CA LYS A 96 14.92 16.94 -22.40
C LYS A 96 13.49 17.05 -22.96
N LYS A 97 12.98 15.99 -23.57
CA LYS A 97 11.64 15.99 -24.17
C LYS A 97 10.54 15.90 -23.10
N LEU A 98 10.75 15.12 -22.05
CA LEU A 98 9.82 15.02 -20.93
C LEU A 98 9.72 16.35 -20.17
N ASN A 99 10.85 17.00 -19.89
CA ASN A 99 10.87 18.32 -19.27
C ASN A 99 10.12 19.37 -20.11
N TYR A 100 10.25 19.31 -21.44
CA TYR A 100 9.49 20.18 -22.33
C TYR A 100 7.98 19.91 -22.23
N ILE A 101 7.55 18.64 -22.29
CA ILE A 101 6.14 18.26 -22.21
C ILE A 101 5.53 18.66 -20.85
N LEU A 102 6.24 18.38 -19.76
CA LEU A 102 5.79 18.75 -18.42
C LEU A 102 5.65 20.27 -18.30
N ASN A 103 6.65 21.05 -18.71
CA ASN A 103 6.59 22.52 -18.65
C ASN A 103 5.46 23.12 -19.52
N GLN A 104 5.19 22.57 -20.70
CA GLN A 104 4.09 23.03 -21.56
C GLN A 104 2.70 22.75 -20.97
N SER A 105 2.57 21.70 -20.16
CA SER A 105 1.30 21.35 -19.51
C SER A 105 0.89 22.35 -18.44
N TRP A 106 1.85 23.00 -17.76
CA TRP A 106 1.60 24.03 -16.76
C TRP A 106 1.16 25.38 -17.37
N GLU A 107 1.57 25.69 -18.61
CA GLU A 107 1.21 26.94 -19.30
C GLU A 107 -0.24 26.98 -19.83
N HIS A 108 -0.91 25.83 -19.91
CA HIS A 108 -2.29 25.72 -20.42
C HIS A 108 -3.35 25.58 -19.31
N THR A 109 -2.93 25.61 -18.05
CA THR A 109 -3.80 25.46 -16.88
C THR A 109 -4.04 26.77 -16.09
N GLU A 110 -3.52 27.90 -16.58
CA GLU A 110 -3.87 29.27 -16.15
C GLU A 110 -4.86 29.93 -17.12
#